data_AF-A0A1I3LIG9-F1
#
_entry.id   AF-A0A1I3LIG9-F1
#
_cell.length_a   1.000
_cell.length_b   1.000
_cell.length_c   1.000
_cell.angle_alpha   90.00
_cell.angle_beta   90.00
_cell.angle_gamma   90.00
#
_symmetry.space_group_name_H-M   'P 1'
#
loop_
_entity.id
_entity.type
_entity.pdbx_description
1 polymer ?
#
loop_
_entity_poly.entity_id
_entity_poly.type
_entity_poly.pdbx_seq_one_letter_code
_entity_poly.pdbx_strand_id
1 'polypeptide(L)'
;MNSEGPVYSGQCRNGLSGGYAGRPHTLRVKTECSRIESVDHLQGKVHQCVQREMGDFVLRRADGIYTYQLAVVVDDVWQGMTHIVRGMDLLHSTPRQIYLQKLLGYQTPVYLHLPLVVNEQGEKLSRQTLATPIDLASPLPQLATLRFLGQNPPDELVEGDITSFWQWAQANWQAEKIPKGNRFMSEL
;
A
#
# COMPACT_ATOMS: atom_id res chain seq x y z
N MET A 1 4.64 0.07 -19.46
CA MET A 1 3.77 1.25 -19.22
C MET A 1 3.60 1.36 -17.71
N ASN A 2 3.76 2.55 -17.14
CA ASN A 2 3.50 2.74 -15.71
C ASN A 2 2.00 2.46 -15.46
N SER A 3 1.66 1.67 -14.44
CA SER A 3 0.27 1.38 -14.05
C SER A 3 -0.53 2.63 -13.65
N GLU A 4 0.17 3.75 -13.48
CA GLU A 4 -0.30 5.06 -13.02
C GLU A 4 -0.76 6.00 -14.15
N GLY A 5 -0.73 5.55 -15.41
CA GLY A 5 -1.09 6.37 -16.56
C GLY A 5 0.02 7.34 -17.00
N PRO A 6 -0.28 8.30 -17.88
CA PRO A 6 0.72 9.20 -18.45
C PRO A 6 1.26 10.20 -17.40
N VAL A 7 2.56 10.47 -17.46
CA VAL A 7 3.20 11.52 -16.67
C VAL A 7 2.70 12.89 -17.14
N TYR A 8 2.28 13.72 -16.20
CA TYR A 8 1.78 15.05 -16.50
C TYR A 8 2.84 15.93 -17.15
N SER A 9 2.47 16.64 -18.22
CA SER A 9 3.38 17.46 -19.03
C SER A 9 3.85 18.76 -18.37
N GLY A 10 3.27 19.15 -17.22
CA GLY A 10 3.63 20.38 -16.53
C GLY A 10 2.99 21.65 -17.11
N GLN A 11 2.01 21.54 -18.01
CA GLN A 11 1.41 22.68 -18.72
C GLN A 11 0.93 23.82 -17.80
N CYS A 12 0.44 23.51 -16.60
CA CYS A 12 -0.06 24.49 -15.63
C CYS A 12 0.89 24.71 -14.44
N ARG A 13 2.14 24.25 -14.50
CA ARG A 13 3.10 24.31 -13.36
C ARG A 13 3.42 25.75 -12.93
N ASN A 14 3.36 26.70 -13.87
CA ASN A 14 3.59 28.13 -13.63
C ASN A 14 2.29 28.94 -13.48
N GLY A 15 1.16 28.27 -13.23
CA GLY A 15 -0.14 28.89 -13.08
C GLY A 15 -1.12 28.48 -14.17
N LEU A 16 -2.41 28.69 -13.87
CA LEU A 16 -3.49 28.51 -14.84
C LEU A 16 -3.48 29.70 -15.80
N SER A 17 -3.53 29.44 -17.11
CA SER A 17 -3.76 30.52 -18.07
C SER A 17 -5.17 31.09 -17.91
N GLY A 18 -5.35 32.38 -18.25
CA GLY A 18 -6.56 33.14 -17.94
C GLY A 18 -7.87 32.51 -18.44
N GLY A 19 -7.83 31.71 -19.51
CA GLY A 19 -9.02 30.99 -20.03
C GLY A 19 -9.55 29.87 -19.13
N TYR A 20 -8.80 29.46 -18.09
CA TYR A 20 -9.18 28.41 -17.15
C TYR A 20 -9.55 28.94 -15.76
N ALA A 21 -9.46 30.24 -15.52
CA ALA A 21 -9.85 30.85 -14.24
C ALA A 21 -11.32 30.55 -13.92
N GLY A 22 -11.61 30.15 -12.68
CA GLY A 22 -12.97 29.81 -12.23
C GLY A 22 -13.52 28.47 -12.70
N ARG A 23 -12.78 27.69 -13.51
CA ARG A 23 -13.18 26.33 -13.89
C ARG A 23 -12.75 25.29 -12.85
N PRO A 24 -13.49 24.19 -12.68
CA PRO A 24 -13.02 23.06 -11.89
C PRO A 24 -11.66 22.57 -12.40
N HIS A 25 -10.71 22.38 -11.49
CA HIS A 25 -9.34 22.01 -11.82
C HIS A 25 -8.76 21.07 -10.76
N THR A 26 -7.80 20.25 -11.19
CA THR A 26 -7.07 19.36 -10.29
C THR A 26 -6.02 20.14 -9.51
N LEU A 27 -5.89 19.86 -8.21
CA LEU A 27 -4.71 20.24 -7.43
C LEU A 27 -3.63 19.20 -7.66
N ARG A 28 -2.42 19.62 -8.02
CA ARG A 28 -1.25 18.76 -8.21
C ARG A 28 -0.12 19.22 -7.30
N VAL A 29 0.68 18.26 -6.83
CA VAL A 29 1.92 18.60 -6.12
C VAL A 29 2.98 19.01 -7.13
N LYS A 30 3.68 20.11 -6.86
CA LYS A 30 4.87 20.47 -7.61
C LYS A 30 6.02 19.59 -7.14
N THR A 31 6.46 18.66 -7.98
CA THR A 31 7.54 17.73 -7.64
C THR A 31 8.88 18.21 -8.18
N GLU A 32 9.95 17.93 -7.45
CA GLU A 32 11.33 18.24 -7.85
C GLU A 32 12.07 16.95 -8.21
N CYS A 33 13.17 17.09 -8.98
CA CYS A 33 14.02 15.96 -9.37
C CYS A 33 14.80 15.43 -8.15
N SER A 34 14.12 14.66 -7.31
CA SER A 34 14.64 14.06 -6.10
C SER A 34 14.46 12.56 -6.16
N ARG A 35 15.56 11.84 -5.90
CA ARG A 35 15.51 10.39 -5.68
C ARG A 35 15.00 10.18 -4.26
N ILE A 36 13.81 9.59 -4.15
CA ILE A 36 13.27 9.15 -2.86
C ILE A 36 13.60 7.68 -2.68
N GLU A 37 14.29 7.36 -1.60
CA GLU A 37 14.54 6.00 -1.14
C GLU A 37 13.60 5.70 0.03
N SER A 38 12.98 4.53 -0.01
CA SER A 38 12.20 3.93 1.05
C SER A 38 12.79 2.57 1.39
N VAL A 39 13.00 2.30 2.68
CA VAL A 39 13.45 0.98 3.15
C VAL A 39 12.23 0.24 3.67
N ASP A 40 11.83 -0.81 2.96
CA ASP A 40 10.82 -1.75 3.44
C ASP A 40 11.47 -2.85 4.27
N HIS A 41 10.89 -3.15 5.44
CA HIS A 41 11.43 -4.14 6.36
C HIS A 41 11.39 -5.57 5.82
N LEU A 42 10.53 -5.86 4.83
CA LEU A 42 10.42 -7.17 4.20
C LEU A 42 10.98 -7.15 2.77
N GLN A 43 10.48 -6.24 1.93
CA GLN A 43 10.79 -6.17 0.50
C GLN A 43 12.14 -5.48 0.20
N GLY A 44 12.75 -4.83 1.20
CA GLY A 44 14.04 -4.16 1.07
C GLY A 44 13.95 -2.75 0.47
N LYS A 45 15.03 -2.31 -0.19
CA LYS A 45 15.13 -0.93 -0.68
C LYS A 45 14.31 -0.73 -1.95
N VAL A 46 13.44 0.27 -1.93
CA VAL A 46 12.71 0.76 -3.10
C VAL A 46 13.07 2.22 -3.30
N HIS A 47 13.25 2.63 -4.55
CA HIS A 47 13.57 4.01 -4.87
C HIS A 47 12.87 4.47 -6.14
N GLN A 48 12.61 5.76 -6.21
CA GLN A 48 11.95 6.38 -7.35
C GLN A 48 12.44 7.82 -7.52
N CYS A 49 12.68 8.22 -8.77
CA CYS A 49 12.76 9.64 -9.12
C CYS A 49 11.35 10.17 -9.34
N VAL A 50 10.76 10.78 -8.30
CA VAL A 50 9.32 11.11 -8.28
C VAL A 50 8.94 11.99 -9.46
N GLN A 51 9.69 13.07 -9.73
CA GLN A 51 9.36 13.95 -10.85
C GLN A 51 9.46 13.26 -12.22
N ARG A 52 10.47 12.43 -12.44
CA ARG A 52 10.65 11.74 -13.73
C ARG A 52 9.60 10.66 -13.97
N GLU A 53 9.27 9.90 -12.93
CA GLU A 53 8.45 8.69 -13.06
C GLU A 53 6.96 8.96 -12.83
N MET A 54 6.63 9.99 -12.05
CA MET A 54 5.26 10.30 -11.60
C MET A 54 4.81 11.70 -12.00
N GLY A 55 5.74 12.62 -12.27
CA GLY A 55 5.41 14.00 -12.58
C GLY A 55 4.77 14.75 -11.40
N ASP A 56 4.14 15.87 -11.71
CA ASP A 56 3.25 16.56 -10.77
C ASP A 56 1.93 15.81 -10.64
N PHE A 57 1.92 14.81 -9.74
CA PHE A 57 0.78 13.94 -9.52
C PHE A 57 -0.36 14.66 -8.78
N VAL A 58 -1.58 14.14 -8.96
CA VAL A 58 -2.82 14.75 -8.45
C VAL A 58 -2.95 14.53 -6.95
N LEU A 59 -3.23 15.61 -6.21
CA LEU A 59 -3.60 15.59 -4.79
C LEU A 59 -5.11 15.72 -4.59
N ARG A 60 -5.78 16.50 -5.45
CA ARG A 60 -7.23 16.65 -5.47
C ARG A 60 -7.73 16.67 -6.90
N ARG A 61 -8.73 15.87 -7.18
CA ARG A 61 -9.41 15.83 -8.48
C ARG A 61 -10.24 17.10 -8.69
N ALA A 62 -10.65 17.34 -9.93
CA ALA A 62 -11.47 18.51 -10.30
C ALA A 62 -12.88 18.48 -9.69
N ASP A 63 -13.38 17.29 -9.37
CA ASP A 63 -14.65 17.07 -8.64
C ASP A 63 -14.51 17.24 -7.12
N GLY A 64 -13.33 17.63 -6.61
CA GLY A 64 -13.10 17.92 -5.20
C GLY A 64 -12.62 16.73 -4.37
N ILE A 65 -12.57 15.51 -4.92
CA ILE A 65 -12.14 14.32 -4.18
C ILE A 65 -10.61 14.31 -4.02
N TYR A 66 -10.12 14.19 -2.79
CA TYR A 66 -8.70 14.02 -2.49
C TYR A 66 -8.21 12.64 -2.91
N THR A 67 -6.98 12.56 -3.42
CA THR A 67 -6.41 11.28 -3.84
C THR A 67 -5.88 10.51 -2.65
N TYR A 68 -5.79 9.18 -2.82
CA TYR A 68 -5.21 8.29 -1.82
C TYR A 68 -3.81 8.73 -1.37
N GLN A 69 -2.99 9.27 -2.29
CA GLN A 69 -1.63 9.73 -2.00
C GLN A 69 -1.61 10.81 -0.91
N LEU A 70 -2.53 11.78 -0.95
CA LEU A 70 -2.60 12.82 0.08
C LEU A 70 -3.34 12.34 1.33
N ALA A 71 -4.49 11.69 1.15
CA ALA A 71 -5.35 11.28 2.26
C ALA A 71 -4.58 10.41 3.27
N VAL A 72 -3.93 9.34 2.79
CA VAL A 72 -3.22 8.40 3.67
C VAL A 72 -2.08 9.06 4.44
N VAL A 73 -1.34 9.98 3.81
CA VAL A 73 -0.23 10.68 4.47
C VAL A 73 -0.70 11.57 5.60
N VAL A 74 -1.83 12.26 5.40
CA VAL A 74 -2.40 13.14 6.43
C VAL A 74 -3.04 12.33 7.55
N ASP A 75 -3.81 11.29 7.21
CA ASP A 75 -4.53 10.47 8.18
C ASP A 75 -3.58 9.64 9.05
N ASP A 76 -2.54 9.02 8.47
CA ASP A 76 -1.54 8.25 9.23
C ASP A 76 -0.86 9.11 10.30
N VAL A 77 -0.51 10.35 9.96
CA VAL A 77 0.12 11.30 10.89
C VAL A 77 -0.88 11.78 11.94
N TRP A 78 -2.10 12.12 11.53
CA TRP A 78 -3.15 12.52 12.45
C TRP A 78 -3.48 11.44 13.49
N GLN A 79 -3.43 10.16 13.09
CA GLN A 79 -3.65 9.02 13.96
C GLN A 79 -2.39 8.56 14.72
N GLY A 80 -1.23 9.17 14.48
CA GLY A 80 0.03 8.81 15.15
C GLY A 80 0.61 7.46 14.73
N MET A 81 0.35 7.01 13.50
CA MET A 81 0.85 5.74 12.99
C MET A 81 2.37 5.74 12.87
N THR A 82 3.02 4.76 13.51
CA THR A 82 4.50 4.61 13.49
C THR A 82 4.98 3.50 12.57
N HIS A 83 4.12 2.51 12.31
CA HIS A 83 4.40 1.34 11.48
C HIS A 83 3.23 1.11 10.53
N ILE A 84 3.51 1.07 9.23
CA ILE A 84 2.54 0.80 8.17
C ILE A 84 2.78 -0.60 7.63
N VAL A 85 1.86 -1.51 7.94
CA VAL A 85 1.84 -2.89 7.44
C VAL A 85 0.68 -3.03 6.45
N ARG A 86 0.96 -3.30 5.18
CA ARG A 86 -0.05 -3.37 4.11
C ARG A 86 0.39 -4.27 2.96
N GLY A 87 -0.47 -4.56 1.97
CA GLY A 87 -0.12 -5.39 0.81
C GLY A 87 0.93 -4.74 -0.11
N MET A 88 1.78 -5.55 -0.73
CA MET A 88 2.87 -5.08 -1.62
C MET A 88 2.41 -4.47 -2.95
N ASP A 89 1.12 -4.53 -3.28
CA ASP A 89 0.54 -3.73 -4.37
C ASP A 89 0.73 -2.23 -4.16
N LEU A 90 0.89 -1.79 -2.90
CA LEU A 90 1.12 -0.39 -2.55
C LEU A 90 2.60 -0.04 -2.40
N LEU A 91 3.53 -0.99 -2.60
CA LEU A 91 4.96 -0.78 -2.40
C LEU A 91 5.49 0.40 -3.21
N HIS A 92 5.12 0.49 -4.50
CA HIS A 92 5.54 1.57 -5.40
C HIS A 92 4.83 2.91 -5.16
N SER A 93 3.80 2.96 -4.30
CA SER A 93 3.23 4.23 -3.84
C SER A 93 4.05 4.88 -2.72
N THR A 94 4.81 4.09 -1.98
CA THR A 94 5.55 4.54 -0.79
C THR A 94 6.51 5.71 -1.06
N PRO A 95 7.34 5.71 -2.14
CA PRO A 95 8.22 6.85 -2.41
C PRO A 95 7.47 8.18 -2.61
N ARG A 96 6.27 8.16 -3.21
CA ARG A 96 5.44 9.38 -3.36
C ARG A 96 4.86 9.84 -2.04
N GLN A 97 4.43 8.91 -1.19
CA GLN A 97 3.92 9.23 0.14
C GLN A 97 5.03 9.83 1.01
N ILE A 98 6.24 9.27 0.96
CA ILE A 98 7.42 9.83 1.63
C ILE A 98 7.78 11.21 1.07
N TYR A 99 7.66 11.43 -0.24
CA TYR A 99 7.85 12.75 -0.83
C TYR A 99 6.90 13.78 -0.23
N LEU A 100 5.61 13.45 -0.09
CA LEU A 100 4.62 14.32 0.56
C LEU A 100 4.90 14.54 2.04
N GLN A 101 5.25 13.48 2.79
CA GLN A 101 5.65 13.60 4.20
C GLN A 101 6.78 14.61 4.36
N LYS A 102 7.82 14.53 3.51
CA LYS A 102 8.94 15.48 3.53
C LYS A 102 8.52 16.91 3.23
N LEU A 103 7.65 17.13 2.24
CA LEU A 103 7.12 18.46 1.93
C LEU A 103 6.29 19.04 3.08
N LEU A 104 5.56 18.20 3.80
CA LEU A 104 4.69 18.59 4.91
C LEU A 104 5.42 18.65 6.27
N GLY A 105 6.70 18.27 6.32
CA GLY A 105 7.49 18.22 7.56
C GLY A 105 7.11 17.07 8.50
N TYR A 106 6.48 16.02 7.98
CA TYR A 106 6.05 14.86 8.75
C TYR A 106 7.17 13.82 8.89
N GLN A 107 7.15 13.09 10.00
CA GLN A 107 8.04 11.94 10.20
C GLN A 107 7.65 10.80 9.27
N THR A 108 8.65 10.09 8.74
CA THR A 108 8.42 8.91 7.92
C THR A 108 8.27 7.67 8.81
N PRO A 109 7.15 6.94 8.74
CA PRO A 109 6.94 5.73 9.52
C PRO A 109 7.76 4.56 8.96
N VAL A 110 7.81 3.48 9.73
CA VAL A 110 8.36 2.20 9.29
C VAL A 110 7.38 1.54 8.32
N TYR A 111 7.88 0.96 7.22
CA TYR A 111 7.06 0.24 6.23
C TYR A 111 7.39 -1.25 6.20
N LEU A 112 6.34 -2.08 6.13
CA LEU A 112 6.42 -3.51 5.81
C LEU A 112 5.32 -3.86 4.83
N HIS A 113 5.68 -4.33 3.64
CA HIS A 113 4.72 -4.70 2.61
C HIS A 113 4.55 -6.22 2.50
N LEU A 114 3.39 -6.72 2.90
CA LEU A 114 3.02 -8.15 2.89
C LEU A 114 2.90 -8.70 1.45
N PRO A 115 3.27 -9.98 1.24
CA PRO A 115 3.05 -10.70 -0.01
C PRO A 115 1.62 -10.60 -0.54
N LEU A 116 1.48 -10.57 -1.86
CA LEU A 116 0.18 -10.81 -2.49
C LEU A 116 0.00 -12.29 -2.80
N VAL A 117 -1.24 -12.76 -2.66
CA VAL A 117 -1.69 -14.02 -3.24
C VAL A 117 -1.92 -13.80 -4.73
N VAL A 118 -1.24 -14.59 -5.56
CA VAL A 118 -1.39 -14.57 -7.02
C VAL A 118 -1.76 -15.95 -7.56
N ASN A 119 -2.45 -16.00 -8.71
CA ASN A 119 -2.66 -17.26 -9.43
C ASN A 119 -1.36 -17.71 -10.13
N GLU A 120 -1.41 -18.87 -10.81
CA GLU A 120 -0.26 -19.42 -11.54
C GLU A 120 0.25 -18.50 -12.67
N GLN A 121 -0.60 -17.61 -13.17
CA GLN A 121 -0.26 -16.61 -14.18
C GLN A 121 0.34 -15.32 -13.56
N GLY A 122 0.48 -15.26 -12.23
CA GLY A 122 1.00 -14.10 -11.50
C GLY A 122 -0.02 -12.97 -11.32
N GLU A 123 -1.29 -13.20 -11.64
CA GLU A 123 -2.37 -12.23 -11.48
C GLU A 123 -2.84 -12.20 -10.03
N LYS A 124 -3.02 -10.99 -9.50
CA LYS A 124 -3.48 -10.78 -8.12
C LYS A 124 -4.86 -11.41 -7.92
N LEU A 125 -4.97 -12.24 -6.89
CA LEU A 125 -6.26 -12.73 -6.44
C LEU A 125 -7.11 -11.53 -5.98
N SER A 126 -8.22 -11.30 -6.66
CA SER A 126 -9.09 -10.16 -6.44
C SER A 126 -10.55 -10.57 -6.63
N ARG A 127 -11.48 -9.66 -6.28
CA ARG A 127 -12.90 -9.85 -6.59
C ARG A 127 -13.15 -10.06 -8.09
N GLN A 128 -12.29 -9.51 -8.95
CA GLN A 128 -12.39 -9.70 -10.41
C GLN A 128 -11.96 -11.11 -10.84
N THR A 129 -11.10 -11.78 -10.07
CA THR A 129 -10.68 -13.17 -10.29
C THR A 129 -11.50 -14.15 -9.42
N LEU A 130 -12.73 -13.78 -9.06
CA LEU A 130 -13.70 -14.64 -8.35
C LEU A 130 -13.22 -15.18 -6.98
N ALA A 131 -12.41 -14.40 -6.26
CA ALA A 131 -12.01 -14.76 -4.90
C ALA A 131 -13.23 -14.97 -3.98
N THR A 132 -13.28 -16.11 -3.29
CA THR A 132 -14.33 -16.41 -2.32
C THR A 132 -14.37 -15.34 -1.22
N PRO A 133 -15.54 -14.75 -0.90
CA PRO A 133 -15.68 -13.83 0.22
C PRO A 133 -15.26 -14.45 1.56
N ILE A 134 -14.92 -13.60 2.53
CA ILE A 134 -14.64 -14.06 3.89
C ILE A 134 -15.96 -14.47 4.55
N ASP A 135 -16.02 -15.69 5.08
CA ASP A 135 -17.09 -16.19 5.91
C ASP A 135 -16.88 -15.76 7.36
N LEU A 136 -17.60 -14.71 7.75
CA LEU A 136 -17.51 -14.16 9.11
C LEU A 136 -18.14 -15.10 10.16
N ALA A 137 -18.94 -16.09 9.76
CA ALA A 137 -19.53 -17.07 10.68
C ALA A 137 -18.56 -18.19 11.04
N SER A 138 -17.56 -18.47 10.20
CA SER A 138 -16.55 -19.51 10.42
C SER A 138 -15.13 -18.98 10.13
N PRO A 139 -14.59 -18.09 10.99
CA PRO A 139 -13.36 -17.37 10.69
C PRO A 139 -12.08 -18.22 10.86
N LEU A 140 -12.08 -19.22 11.74
CA LEU A 140 -10.86 -19.95 12.11
C LEU A 140 -10.17 -20.67 10.94
N PRO A 141 -10.87 -21.42 10.07
CA PRO A 141 -10.26 -21.98 8.86
C PRO A 141 -9.59 -20.93 7.97
N GLN A 142 -10.15 -19.72 7.93
CA GLN A 142 -9.61 -18.62 7.14
C GLN A 142 -8.43 -17.93 7.81
N LEU A 143 -8.39 -17.91 9.14
CA LEU A 143 -7.24 -17.41 9.90
C LEU A 143 -6.02 -18.34 9.79
N ALA A 144 -6.21 -19.61 9.44
CA ALA A 144 -5.11 -20.51 9.09
C ALA A 144 -4.27 -20.01 7.89
N THR A 145 -4.77 -19.04 7.11
CA THR A 145 -3.98 -18.31 6.11
C THR A 145 -2.73 -17.61 6.69
N LEU A 146 -2.59 -17.50 8.02
CA LEU A 146 -1.31 -17.14 8.65
C LEU A 146 -0.13 -18.05 8.21
N ARG A 147 -0.40 -19.28 7.76
CA ARG A 147 0.57 -20.19 7.12
C ARG A 147 1.20 -19.59 5.86
N PHE A 148 0.44 -18.79 5.13
CA PHE A 148 0.94 -18.03 3.99
C PHE A 148 1.99 -16.99 4.39
N LEU A 149 1.87 -16.45 5.60
CA LEU A 149 2.83 -15.53 6.20
C LEU A 149 3.98 -16.27 6.92
N GLY A 150 4.13 -17.58 6.70
CA GLY A 150 5.16 -18.40 7.31
C GLY A 150 4.93 -18.72 8.79
N GLN A 151 3.72 -18.45 9.31
CA GLN A 151 3.36 -18.76 10.69
C GLN A 151 2.69 -20.14 10.73
N ASN A 152 3.05 -21.00 11.68
CA ASN A 152 2.55 -22.38 11.72
C ASN A 152 1.64 -22.59 12.95
N PRO A 153 0.36 -22.13 12.94
CA PRO A 153 -0.58 -22.44 14.00
C PRO A 153 -0.86 -23.95 14.05
N PRO A 154 -0.86 -24.57 15.24
CA PRO A 154 -1.34 -25.94 15.44
C PRO A 154 -2.75 -26.14 14.88
N ASP A 155 -3.05 -27.31 14.32
CA ASP A 155 -4.34 -27.61 13.71
C ASP A 155 -5.49 -27.55 14.72
N GLU A 156 -5.22 -27.88 15.99
CA GLU A 156 -6.21 -27.82 17.07
C GLU A 156 -6.73 -26.40 17.33
N LEU A 157 -5.95 -25.36 16.98
CA LEU A 157 -6.41 -23.96 17.08
C LEU A 157 -7.35 -23.56 15.95
N VAL A 158 -7.27 -24.24 14.79
CA VAL A 158 -8.14 -23.99 13.63
C VAL A 158 -9.53 -24.59 13.86
N GLU A 159 -9.60 -25.64 14.68
CA GLU A 159 -10.86 -26.29 15.09
C GLU A 159 -11.38 -25.78 16.45
N GLY A 160 -10.61 -24.92 17.12
CA GLY A 160 -10.86 -24.44 18.49
C GLY A 160 -11.70 -23.17 18.55
N ASP A 161 -11.23 -22.19 19.34
CA ASP A 161 -11.90 -20.90 19.52
C ASP A 161 -10.99 -19.73 19.12
N ILE A 162 -11.64 -18.62 18.74
CA ILE A 162 -10.96 -17.42 18.24
C ILE A 162 -10.06 -16.75 19.29
N THR A 163 -10.38 -16.88 20.58
CA THR A 163 -9.59 -16.28 21.66
C THR A 163 -8.26 -17.01 21.79
N SER A 164 -8.30 -18.34 21.85
CA SER A 164 -7.11 -19.18 21.90
C SER A 164 -6.22 -18.99 20.68
N PHE A 165 -6.82 -18.88 19.48
CA PHE A 165 -6.09 -18.58 18.25
C PHE A 165 -5.31 -17.26 18.35
N TRP A 166 -5.97 -16.17 18.79
CA TRP A 166 -5.32 -14.87 18.90
C TRP A 166 -4.27 -14.81 20.01
N GLN A 167 -4.46 -15.51 21.12
CA GLN A 167 -3.46 -15.63 22.17
C GLN A 167 -2.19 -16.30 21.63
N TRP A 168 -2.36 -17.42 20.93
CA TRP A 168 -1.24 -18.11 20.28
C TRP A 168 -0.57 -17.23 19.23
N ALA A 169 -1.34 -16.59 18.35
CA ALA A 169 -0.81 -15.77 17.25
C ALA A 169 0.05 -14.62 17.80
N GLN A 170 -0.41 -13.92 18.84
CA GLN A 170 0.35 -12.85 19.48
C GLN A 170 1.64 -13.34 20.14
N ALA A 171 1.59 -14.50 20.82
CA ALA A 171 2.74 -15.06 21.52
C ALA A 171 3.81 -15.65 20.58
N ASN A 172 3.42 -16.07 19.37
CA ASN A 172 4.28 -16.83 18.46
C ASN A 172 4.63 -16.09 17.15
N TRP A 173 4.09 -14.88 16.95
CA TRP A 173 4.30 -14.09 15.75
C TRP A 173 5.79 -13.80 15.49
N GLN A 174 6.24 -14.14 14.29
CA GLN A 174 7.61 -13.93 13.83
C GLN A 174 7.59 -13.24 12.46
N ALA A 175 7.80 -11.92 12.45
CA ALA A 175 7.73 -11.11 11.22
C ALA A 175 8.82 -11.49 10.21
N GLU A 176 9.97 -11.95 10.67
CA GLU A 176 11.09 -12.44 9.88
C GLU A 176 10.80 -13.71 9.09
N LYS A 177 9.75 -14.47 9.46
CA LYS A 177 9.29 -15.65 8.72
C LYS A 177 8.40 -15.31 7.53
N ILE A 178 7.95 -14.06 7.43
CA ILE A 178 7.12 -13.65 6.30
C ILE A 178 7.97 -13.76 5.02
N PRO A 179 7.48 -14.46 3.98
CA PRO A 179 8.23 -14.59 2.73
C PRO A 179 8.30 -13.24 2.00
N LYS A 180 9.29 -13.07 1.12
CA LYS A 180 9.40 -11.90 0.23
C LYS A 180 8.68 -12.15 -1.09
N GLY A 181 8.24 -11.08 -1.75
CA GLY A 181 7.58 -11.15 -3.05
C GLY A 181 6.17 -11.75 -3.03
N ASN A 182 5.61 -11.98 -4.22
CA ASN A 182 4.33 -12.63 -4.39
C ASN A 182 4.42 -14.12 -4.01
N ARG A 183 3.30 -14.67 -3.59
CA ARG A 183 3.13 -16.06 -3.18
C ARG A 183 1.94 -16.65 -3.94
N PHE A 184 2.06 -17.90 -4.36
CA PHE A 184 1.12 -18.51 -5.31
C PHE A 184 -0.02 -19.21 -4.58
N MET A 185 -1.20 -19.25 -5.21
CA MET A 185 -2.36 -19.98 -4.67
C MET A 185 -2.10 -21.48 -4.47
N SER A 186 -1.20 -22.08 -5.24
CA SER A 186 -0.77 -23.47 -5.05
C SER A 186 -0.03 -23.71 -3.73
N GLU A 187 0.33 -22.64 -3.02
CA GLU A 187 0.98 -22.65 -1.71
C GLU A 187 -0.01 -22.37 -0.56
N LEU A 188 -1.32 -22.30 -0.84
CA LEU A 188 -2.41 -22.17 0.14
C LEU A 188 -2.84 -23.54 0.69
#